data_AF-A0A2N8SZT2-F1
#
_entry.id   AF-A0A2N8SZT2-F1
#
_cell.length_a   1.000
_cell.length_b   1.000
_cell.length_c   1.000
_cell.angle_alpha   90.00
_cell.angle_beta   90.00
_cell.angle_gamma   90.00
#
_symmetry.space_group_name_H-M   'P 1'
#
loop_
_entity.id
_entity.type
_entity.pdbx_description
1 polymer ?
#
loop_
_entity_poly.entity_id
_entity_poly.type
_entity_poly.pdbx_seq_one_letter_code
_entity_poly.pdbx_strand_id
1 'polypeptide(L)'
;MHLIHLLLPLYDNDQQPLPNILFAQVREELLEQFGGLTAHTRAPAKGLWQEDSSHSVRDDLLIYEVMTAELDRGWWQSYRATLERRFRQEQVLIRAQRIEVL
;
A
#
# COMPACT_ATOMS: atom_id res chain seq x y z
N MET A 1 -16.74 -6.75 10.21
CA MET A 1 -15.33 -6.37 10.15
C MET A 1 -14.81 -6.60 8.74
N HIS A 2 -14.00 -5.68 8.24
CA HIS A 2 -13.35 -5.76 6.94
C HIS A 2 -11.84 -5.60 7.12
N LEU A 3 -11.07 -6.41 6.40
CA LEU A 3 -9.64 -6.25 6.22
C LEU A 3 -9.41 -5.59 4.86
N ILE A 4 -8.74 -4.45 4.86
CA ILE A 4 -8.42 -3.68 3.67
C ILE A 4 -6.94 -3.83 3.38
N HIS A 5 -6.61 -4.25 2.16
CA HIS A 5 -5.24 -4.33 1.67
C HIS A 5 -5.01 -3.24 0.63
N LEU A 6 -4.00 -2.43 0.84
CA LEU A 6 -3.45 -1.51 -0.15
C LEU A 6 -2.15 -2.10 -0.68
N LEU A 7 -2.09 -2.34 -1.99
CA LEU A 7 -0.90 -2.82 -2.66
C LEU A 7 -0.21 -1.63 -3.31
N LEU A 8 0.85 -1.14 -2.66
CA LEU A 8 1.60 0.04 -3.07
C LEU A 8 2.82 -0.39 -3.89
N PRO A 9 2.96 0.05 -5.14
CA PRO A 9 4.11 -0.29 -5.95
C PRO A 9 5.34 0.47 -5.45
N LEU A 10 6.53 -0.15 -5.57
CA LEU A 10 7.80 0.51 -5.25
C LEU A 10 8.35 1.40 -6.37
N TYR A 11 7.77 1.28 -7.57
CA TYR A 11 8.17 2.00 -8.77
C TYR A 11 6.96 2.68 -9.41
N ASP A 12 7.16 3.74 -10.17
CA ASP A 12 6.12 4.33 -11.02
C ASP A 12 5.94 3.57 -12.34
N ASN A 13 4.99 4.01 -13.17
CA ASN A 13 4.75 3.42 -14.49
C ASN A 13 5.95 3.53 -15.45
N ASP A 14 6.86 4.47 -15.21
CA ASP A 14 8.09 4.66 -15.99
C ASP A 14 9.27 3.82 -15.43
N GLN A 15 8.99 2.91 -14.48
CA GLN A 15 9.96 2.07 -13.76
C GLN A 15 10.95 2.86 -12.90
N GLN A 16 10.61 4.09 -12.52
CA GLN A 16 11.44 4.88 -11.62
C GLN A 16 11.09 4.55 -10.15
N PRO A 17 12.09 4.35 -9.28
CA PRO A 17 11.83 4.06 -7.88
C PRO A 17 11.12 5.25 -7.20
N LEU A 18 10.08 4.95 -6.45
CA LEU A 18 9.30 5.95 -5.72
C LEU A 18 9.99 6.30 -4.40
N PRO A 19 10.00 7.59 -4.00
CA PRO A 19 10.69 8.00 -2.78
C PRO A 19 9.95 7.52 -1.53
N ASN A 20 10.71 7.09 -0.52
CA ASN A 20 10.23 6.53 0.74
C ASN A 20 9.22 7.41 1.48
N ILE A 21 9.34 8.73 1.31
CA ILE A 21 8.45 9.71 1.94
C ILE A 21 6.98 9.50 1.54
N LEU A 22 6.70 8.98 0.33
CA LEU A 22 5.34 8.72 -0.12
C LEU A 22 4.69 7.61 0.70
N PHE A 23 5.44 6.55 1.01
CA PHE A 23 4.95 5.44 1.83
C PHE A 23 4.77 5.86 3.29
N ALA A 24 5.70 6.66 3.82
CA ALA A 24 5.56 7.24 5.16
C ALA A 24 4.29 8.09 5.30
N GLN A 25 3.98 8.91 4.29
CA GLN A 25 2.74 9.69 4.25
C GLN A 25 1.49 8.80 4.25
N VAL A 26 1.45 7.75 3.41
CA VAL A 26 0.31 6.81 3.41
C VAL A 26 0.15 6.14 4.79
N ARG A 27 1.25 5.75 5.42
CA ARG A 27 1.23 5.18 6.77
C ARG A 27 0.62 6.14 7.78
N GLU A 28 1.04 7.40 7.78
CA GLU A 28 0.53 8.44 8.69
C GLU A 28 -0.97 8.67 8.47
N GLU A 29 -1.40 8.84 7.22
CA GLU A 29 -2.80 9.02 6.85
C GLU A 29 -3.69 7.83 7.32
N LEU A 30 -3.21 6.60 7.13
CA LEU A 30 -3.93 5.40 7.57
C LEU A 30 -3.95 5.25 9.10
N LEU A 31 -2.86 5.60 9.79
CA LEU A 31 -2.81 5.59 11.25
C LEU A 31 -3.75 6.63 11.86
N GLU A 32 -3.80 7.85 11.31
CA GLU A 32 -4.72 8.89 11.74
C GLU A 32 -6.18 8.49 11.52
N GLN A 33 -6.49 7.87 10.37
CA GLN A 33 -7.86 7.51 10.02
C GLN A 33 -8.38 6.26 10.76
N PHE A 34 -7.53 5.24 10.96
CA PHE A 34 -7.97 3.92 11.45
C PHE A 34 -7.40 3.54 12.82
N GLY A 35 -6.46 4.32 13.38
CA GLY A 35 -5.87 4.08 14.69
C GLY A 35 -4.91 2.89 14.75
N GLY A 36 -4.71 2.17 13.65
CA GLY A 36 -3.84 1.01 13.56
C GLY A 36 -3.56 0.59 12.12
N LEU A 37 -2.32 0.18 11.86
CA LEU A 37 -1.84 -0.25 10.55
C LEU A 37 -0.88 -1.42 10.73
N THR A 38 -1.01 -2.44 9.90
CA THR A 38 0.03 -3.46 9.70
C THR A 38 0.67 -3.24 8.34
N ALA A 39 2.00 -3.29 8.27
CA ALA A 39 2.75 -3.11 7.04
C ALA A 39 3.67 -4.32 6.83
N HIS A 40 3.64 -4.92 5.65
CA HIS A 40 4.56 -5.98 5.28
C HIS A 40 4.91 -5.89 3.79
N THR A 41 6.14 -6.30 3.44
CA THR A 41 6.61 -6.32 2.06
C THR A 41 6.36 -7.70 1.45
N ARG A 42 5.91 -7.73 0.19
CA ARG A 42 6.00 -8.92 -0.65
C ARG A 42 7.18 -8.72 -1.61
N ALA A 43 8.35 -9.11 -1.16
CA ALA A 43 9.60 -9.29 -1.90
C ALA A 43 10.37 -10.43 -1.20
N PRO A 44 11.32 -11.15 -1.83
CA PRO A 44 12.15 -12.10 -1.10
C PRO A 44 12.84 -11.32 0.03
N ALA A 45 12.60 -11.72 1.28
CA ALA A 45 13.15 -11.03 2.44
C ALA A 45 14.68 -11.05 2.40
N LYS A 46 15.28 -9.98 1.88
CA LYS A 46 16.67 -9.61 2.13
C LYS A 46 16.77 -8.10 2.27
N GLY A 47 16.85 -7.64 3.51
CA GLY A 47 17.27 -6.28 3.86
C GLY A 47 16.23 -5.23 3.50
N LEU A 48 15.56 -4.68 4.52
CA LEU A 48 14.66 -3.54 4.39
C LEU A 48 15.26 -2.31 3.66
N TRP A 49 16.58 -2.27 3.36
CA TRP A 49 17.30 -1.13 2.79
C TRP A 49 18.67 -1.51 2.20
N GLN A 50 18.81 -2.58 1.41
CA GLN A 50 20.09 -2.84 0.74
C GLN A 50 19.98 -2.69 -0.78
N GLU A 51 20.73 -1.71 -1.26
CA GLU A 51 21.26 -1.59 -2.60
C GLU A 51 21.73 -2.97 -3.08
N ASP A 52 20.92 -3.64 -3.88
CA ASP A 52 21.45 -4.63 -4.81
C ASP A 52 20.58 -4.61 -6.06
N SER A 53 21.06 -3.81 -7.01
CA SER A 53 20.67 -3.79 -8.41
C SER A 53 20.93 -5.17 -9.02
N SER A 54 20.04 -6.13 -8.81
CA SER A 54 19.97 -7.32 -9.65
C SER A 54 18.53 -7.69 -9.95
N HIS A 55 18.19 -7.46 -11.21
CA HIS A 55 16.93 -7.69 -11.88
C HIS A 55 16.12 -8.92 -11.42
N SER A 56 14.96 -8.65 -10.82
CA SER A 56 13.70 -9.32 -11.16
C SER A 56 12.54 -8.33 -11.05
N VAL A 57 12.18 -7.68 -12.17
CA VAL A 57 11.12 -6.65 -12.28
C VAL A 57 9.71 -7.26 -12.22
N ARG A 58 9.41 -8.13 -11.26
CA ARG A 58 8.04 -8.63 -11.10
C ARG A 58 7.69 -8.73 -9.63
N ASP A 59 6.93 -7.73 -9.19
CA ASP A 59 6.06 -7.75 -8.00
C ASP A 59 6.65 -7.33 -6.66
N ASP A 60 7.72 -6.51 -6.65
CA ASP A 60 8.11 -5.82 -5.42
C ASP A 60 7.06 -4.76 -5.05
N LEU A 61 6.28 -5.07 -4.01
CA LEU A 61 5.18 -4.23 -3.54
C LEU A 61 5.13 -4.19 -2.01
N LEU A 62 4.74 -3.03 -1.50
CA LEU A 62 4.48 -2.81 -0.07
C LEU A 62 2.98 -3.01 0.18
N ILE A 63 2.64 -3.91 1.10
CA ILE A 63 1.26 -4.13 1.52
C ILE A 63 1.01 -3.43 2.84
N TYR A 64 0.03 -2.53 2.81
CA TYR A 64 -0.53 -1.91 3.99
C TYR A 64 -1.90 -2.49 4.27
N GLU A 65 -2.14 -2.83 5.53
CA GLU A 65 -3.35 -3.49 6.00
C GLU A 65 -4.00 -2.69 7.13
N VAL A 66 -5.29 -2.39 6.95
CA VAL A 66 -6.12 -1.79 8.00
C VAL A 66 -7.37 -2.63 8.22
N MET A 67 -7.79 -2.75 9.48
CA MET A 67 -9.04 -3.39 9.84
C MET A 67 -10.06 -2.32 10.22
N THR A 68 -11.29 -2.45 9.72
CA THR A 68 -12.38 -1.52 10.03
C THR A 68 -13.70 -2.25 10.21
N ALA A 69 -14.55 -1.77 11.12
CA ALA A 69 -15.88 -2.34 11.31
C ALA A 69 -16.76 -2.13 10.07
N GLU A 70 -16.73 -0.91 9.52
CA GLU A 70 -17.52 -0.47 8.37
C GLU A 70 -16.64 -0.11 7.18
N LEU A 71 -17.14 -0.37 5.97
CA LEU A 71 -16.45 -0.08 4.72
C LEU A 71 -17.02 1.20 4.09
N ASP A 72 -16.38 2.33 4.34
CA ASP A 72 -16.68 3.58 3.62
C ASP A 72 -16.12 3.54 2.20
N ARG A 73 -16.97 3.11 1.26
CA ARG A 73 -16.59 2.99 -0.16
C ARG A 73 -16.23 4.34 -0.80
N GLY A 74 -16.85 5.44 -0.36
CA GLY A 74 -16.61 6.77 -0.92
C GLY A 74 -15.23 7.29 -0.53
N TRP A 75 -14.86 7.10 0.75
CA TRP A 75 -13.53 7.41 1.24
C TRP A 75 -12.45 6.60 0.51
N TRP A 76 -12.62 5.28 0.40
CA TRP A 76 -11.65 4.41 -0.27
C TRP A 76 -11.47 4.71 -1.76
N GLN A 77 -12.55 5.06 -2.48
CA GLN A 77 -12.46 5.47 -3.89
C GLN A 77 -11.68 6.79 -4.05
N SER A 78 -11.97 7.77 -3.20
CA SER A 78 -11.29 9.07 -3.22
C SER A 78 -9.82 8.95 -2.82
N TYR A 79 -9.54 8.09 -1.84
CA TYR A 79 -8.18 7.81 -1.40
C TYR A 79 -7.38 7.09 -2.49
N ARG A 80 -7.97 6.07 -3.14
CA ARG A 80 -7.34 5.39 -4.29
C ARG A 80 -6.94 6.37 -5.39
N ALA A 81 -7.82 7.29 -5.78
CA ALA A 81 -7.51 8.30 -6.80
C ALA A 81 -6.40 9.28 -6.37
N THR A 82 -6.24 9.50 -5.07
CA THR A 82 -5.13 10.27 -4.52
C THR A 82 -3.82 9.50 -4.59
N LEU A 83 -3.84 8.21 -4.27
CA LEU A 83 -2.68 7.33 -4.41
C LEU A 83 -2.26 7.16 -5.87
N GLU A 84 -3.20 6.95 -6.80
CA GLU A 84 -2.92 6.83 -8.24
C GLU A 84 -2.13 8.04 -8.76
N ARG A 85 -2.56 9.27 -8.39
CA ARG A 85 -1.81 10.49 -8.72
C ARG A 85 -0.46 10.60 -8.02
N ARG A 86 -0.42 10.31 -6.71
CA ARG A 86 0.79 10.44 -5.88
C ARG A 86 1.89 9.46 -6.30
N PHE A 87 1.51 8.24 -6.64
CA PHE A 87 2.41 7.16 -7.06
C PHE A 87 2.65 7.15 -8.58
N ARG A 88 2.00 8.05 -9.33
CA ARG A 88 2.08 8.13 -10.80
C ARG A 88 1.74 6.78 -11.45
N GLN A 89 0.66 6.18 -10.96
CA GLN A 89 0.16 4.87 -11.35
C GLN A 89 -1.19 5.03 -12.04
N GLU A 90 -1.44 4.23 -13.08
CA GLU A 90 -2.74 4.23 -13.76
C GLU A 90 -3.81 3.61 -12.86
N GLN A 91 -3.42 2.63 -12.04
CA GLN A 91 -4.30 1.96 -11.11
C GLN A 91 -3.56 1.52 -9.86
N VAL A 92 -4.10 1.84 -8.69
CA VAL A 92 -3.64 1.29 -7.40
C VAL A 92 -4.66 0.26 -6.91
N LEU A 93 -4.20 -0.95 -6.59
CA LEU A 93 -5.09 -1.99 -6.09
C LEU A 93 -5.34 -1.78 -4.59
N ILE A 94 -6.59 -1.44 -4.27
CA ILE A 94 -7.14 -1.52 -2.91
C ILE A 94 -8.25 -2.55 -2.92
N ARG A 95 -8.15 -3.57 -2.06
CA ARG A 95 -9.15 -4.63 -1.93
C ARG A 95 -9.66 -4.72 -0.49
N ALA A 96 -10.94 -5.04 -0.37
CA ALA A 96 -11.59 -5.26 0.92
C ALA A 96 -12.07 -6.71 1.01
N GLN A 97 -11.83 -7.35 2.15
CA GLN A 97 -12.32 -8.70 2.45
C GLN A 97 -13.13 -8.66 3.75
N ARG A 98 -14.32 -9.28 3.75
CA ARG A 98 -15.06 -9.49 5.00
C ARG A 98 -14.33 -10.56 5.80
N ILE A 99 -14.09 -10.28 7.07
CA ILE A 99 -13.40 -11.19 7.99
C ILE A 99 -14.26 -11.43 9.23
N GLU A 100 -14.02 -12.57 9.85
CA GLU A 100 -14.50 -12.92 11.18
C GLU A 100 -13.33 -12.79 12.16
N VAL A 101 -13.60 -12.26 13.34
CA VAL A 101 -12.64 -12.18 14.45
C VAL A 101 -13.10 -13.21 15.47
N LEU A 102 -12.23 -14.14 15.83
CA LEU A 102 -12.50 -15.23 16.77
C LEU A 102 -12.08 -14.85 18.20
#